data_AF-A0A354F7W4-F1
#
_entry.id   AF-A0A354F7W4-F1
#
_cell.length_a   1.000
_cell.length_b   1.000
_cell.length_c   1.000
_cell.angle_alpha   90.00
_cell.angle_beta   90.00
_cell.angle_gamma   90.00
#
_symmetry.space_group_name_H-M   'P 1'
#
loop_
_entity.id
_entity.type
_entity.pdbx_description
1 polymer ?
#
loop_
_entity_poly.entity_id
_entity_poly.type
_entity_poly.pdbx_seq_one_letter_code
_entity_poly.pdbx_strand_id
1 'polypeptide(L)'
;MKENDKTIYWHKHSVSAEDRWESNGYKSCVLWMTGLSASGKSTLANAINKRLHVMGINSYVLDGDNIRHGLNKDLGFNPESRRENIRRIGEVSKCEKRDPKGIYKRVRSGEIKEFTGISAPYEEPETPEIILVDVNQQSI
;
A
#
# COMPACT_ATOMS: atom_id res chain seq x y z
N MET A 1 29.38 -19.56 0.18
CA MET A 1 29.52 -19.61 -1.30
C MET A 1 29.98 -18.24 -1.78
N LYS A 2 30.61 -18.15 -2.95
CA LYS A 2 31.25 -16.92 -3.46
C LYS A 2 30.24 -15.95 -4.09
N GLU A 3 30.64 -14.68 -4.08
CA GLU A 3 30.38 -13.57 -5.02
C GLU A 3 29.02 -13.46 -5.75
N ASN A 4 28.45 -12.26 -5.69
CA ASN A 4 27.88 -11.63 -6.88
C ASN A 4 28.03 -10.11 -6.75
N ASP A 5 28.82 -9.50 -7.63
CA ASP A 5 28.89 -8.05 -7.75
C ASP A 5 27.51 -7.48 -8.09
N LYS A 6 26.99 -6.64 -7.19
CA LYS A 6 25.75 -5.88 -7.45
C LYS A 6 26.09 -4.46 -7.86
N THR A 7 26.63 -4.35 -9.08
CA THR A 7 26.90 -3.12 -9.83
C THR A 7 25.58 -2.44 -10.28
N ILE A 8 24.69 -2.20 -9.32
CA ILE A 8 23.34 -1.65 -9.52
C ILE A 8 23.39 -0.14 -9.28
N TYR A 9 23.43 0.64 -10.35
CA TYR A 9 23.39 2.09 -10.27
C TYR A 9 21.96 2.64 -10.26
N TRP A 10 21.71 3.69 -9.47
CA TRP A 10 20.43 4.39 -9.53
C TRP A 10 20.35 5.28 -10.76
N HIS A 11 19.75 4.77 -11.84
CA HIS A 11 19.49 5.55 -13.04
C HIS A 11 18.49 6.68 -12.74
N LYS A 12 18.90 7.93 -12.95
CA LYS A 12 17.99 9.07 -12.94
C LYS A 12 17.05 8.97 -14.14
N HIS A 13 15.75 9.08 -13.91
CA HIS A 13 14.77 9.21 -15.00
C HIS A 13 14.84 10.62 -15.58
N SER A 14 14.55 10.75 -16.88
CA SER A 14 14.45 12.04 -17.59
C SER A 14 13.25 12.90 -17.17
N VAL A 15 12.29 12.32 -16.43
CA VAL A 15 11.14 13.01 -15.84
C VAL A 15 11.13 12.70 -14.34
N SER A 16 11.10 13.74 -13.51
CA SER A 16 11.17 13.72 -12.04
C SER A 16 9.81 13.43 -11.39
N ALA A 17 9.66 13.62 -10.07
CA ALA A 17 8.32 13.63 -9.46
C ALA A 17 7.67 15.02 -9.62
N GLU A 18 8.50 16.06 -9.60
CA GLU A 18 8.20 17.47 -9.59
C GLU A 18 7.62 17.92 -10.94
N ASP A 19 8.24 17.56 -12.07
CA ASP A 19 7.72 17.86 -13.43
C ASP A 19 6.32 17.22 -13.63
N ARG A 20 6.09 16.06 -12.99
CA ARG A 20 4.79 15.39 -12.99
C ARG A 20 3.78 16.10 -12.09
N TRP A 21 4.19 16.69 -10.97
CA TRP A 21 3.28 17.48 -10.14
C TRP A 21 2.89 18.80 -10.81
N GLU A 22 3.84 19.46 -11.48
CA GLU A 22 3.59 20.64 -12.30
C GLU A 22 2.65 20.32 -13.47
N SER A 23 2.97 19.28 -14.26
CA SER A 23 2.14 18.84 -15.39
C SER A 23 0.74 18.32 -15.01
N ASN A 24 0.51 17.90 -13.77
CA ASN A 24 -0.83 17.51 -13.28
C ASN A 24 -1.53 18.65 -12.51
N GLY A 25 -0.81 19.70 -12.09
CA GLY A 25 -1.32 20.73 -11.18
C GLY A 25 -1.50 20.27 -9.72
N TYR A 26 -1.06 19.05 -9.35
CA TYR A 26 -1.22 18.51 -7.99
C TYR A 26 -0.11 17.50 -7.61
N LYS A 27 0.15 17.38 -6.29
CA LYS A 27 1.14 16.43 -5.74
C LYS A 27 0.56 15.03 -5.58
N SER A 28 1.37 14.01 -5.88
CA SER A 28 0.98 12.60 -5.76
C SER A 28 1.13 12.05 -4.33
N CYS A 29 0.02 11.67 -3.70
CA CYS A 29 -0.01 10.95 -2.42
C CYS A 29 -0.08 9.43 -2.62
N VAL A 30 -0.21 8.67 -1.52
CA VAL A 30 -0.75 7.30 -1.51
C VAL A 30 -1.73 7.23 -0.34
N LEU A 31 -2.95 6.73 -0.56
CA LEU A 31 -3.89 6.43 0.51
C LEU A 31 -3.73 4.95 0.90
N TRP A 32 -3.11 4.68 2.05
CA TRP A 32 -2.93 3.31 2.54
C TRP A 32 -4.10 2.88 3.42
N MET A 33 -4.91 1.94 2.94
CA MET A 33 -6.13 1.50 3.62
C MET A 33 -5.89 0.19 4.38
N THR A 34 -5.93 0.24 5.71
CA THR A 34 -5.84 -0.92 6.61
C THR A 34 -7.17 -1.18 7.32
N GLY A 35 -7.35 -2.38 7.88
CA GLY A 35 -8.61 -2.84 8.47
C GLY A 35 -8.84 -4.34 8.29
N LEU A 36 -9.77 -4.91 9.06
CA LEU A 36 -10.17 -6.32 8.99
C LEU A 36 -10.69 -6.75 7.61
N SER A 37 -10.79 -8.05 7.35
CA SER A 37 -11.51 -8.53 6.16
C SER A 37 -12.98 -8.07 6.20
N ALA A 38 -13.58 -7.86 5.03
CA ALA A 38 -14.92 -7.29 4.84
C ALA A 38 -15.15 -5.87 5.42
N SER A 39 -14.17 -5.18 6.01
CA SER A 39 -14.31 -3.82 6.60
C SER A 39 -14.46 -2.66 5.58
N GLY A 40 -15.13 -2.89 4.45
CA GLY A 40 -15.41 -1.88 3.42
C GLY A 40 -14.22 -1.37 2.58
N LYS A 41 -12.97 -1.76 2.89
CA LYS A 41 -11.75 -1.21 2.27
C LYS A 41 -11.81 -1.11 0.73
N SER A 42 -12.00 -2.23 0.04
CA SER A 42 -11.99 -2.27 -1.43
C SER A 42 -13.22 -1.56 -2.02
N THR A 43 -14.36 -1.58 -1.34
CA THR A 43 -15.56 -0.81 -1.72
C THR A 43 -15.26 0.69 -1.73
N LEU A 44 -14.69 1.21 -0.64
CA LEU A 44 -14.35 2.62 -0.51
C LEU A 44 -13.17 3.03 -1.41
N ALA A 45 -12.15 2.18 -1.58
CA ALA A 45 -11.05 2.42 -2.51
C ALA A 45 -11.56 2.63 -3.94
N ASN A 46 -12.50 1.78 -4.39
CA ASN A 46 -13.12 1.92 -5.71
C ASN A 46 -14.05 3.15 -5.79
N ALA A 47 -14.78 3.49 -4.73
CA ALA A 47 -15.61 4.70 -4.67
C ALA A 47 -14.76 5.98 -4.76
N ILE A 48 -13.64 6.05 -4.04
CA ILE A 48 -12.67 7.16 -4.11
C ILE A 48 -12.06 7.22 -5.51
N ASN A 49 -11.59 6.11 -6.06
CA ASN A 49 -11.00 6.08 -7.41
C ASN A 49 -12.00 6.53 -8.49
N LYS A 50 -13.27 6.12 -8.40
CA LYS A 50 -14.35 6.58 -9.28
C LYS A 50 -14.58 8.10 -9.14
N ARG A 51 -14.56 8.64 -7.91
CA ARG A 51 -14.73 10.08 -7.67
C ARG A 51 -13.55 10.90 -8.21
N LEU A 52 -12.31 10.45 -7.98
CA LEU A 52 -11.10 11.09 -8.51
C LEU A 52 -11.09 11.10 -10.05
N HIS A 53 -11.44 9.96 -10.67
CA HIS A 53 -11.55 9.87 -12.13
C HIS A 53 -12.58 10.85 -12.71
N VAL A 54 -13.76 10.99 -12.09
CA VAL A 54 -14.78 11.99 -12.48
C VAL A 54 -14.30 13.43 -12.29
N MET A 55 -13.34 13.66 -11.40
CA MET A 55 -12.68 14.96 -11.19
C MET A 55 -11.46 15.18 -12.12
N GLY A 56 -11.19 14.27 -13.06
CA GLY A 56 -10.02 14.33 -13.95
C GLY A 56 -8.68 14.01 -13.27
N ILE A 57 -8.69 13.51 -12.02
CA ILE A 57 -7.49 13.22 -11.24
C ILE A 57 -7.02 11.80 -11.55
N ASN A 58 -5.78 11.67 -12.01
CA ASN A 58 -5.11 10.39 -12.24
C ASN A 58 -4.92 9.63 -10.92
N SER A 59 -5.59 8.49 -10.78
CA SER A 59 -5.54 7.59 -9.62
C SER A 59 -5.52 6.11 -10.05
N TYR A 60 -5.10 5.22 -9.15
CA TYR A 60 -5.07 3.78 -9.38
C TYR A 60 -5.26 3.02 -8.06
N VAL A 61 -5.91 1.84 -8.10
CA VAL A 61 -6.18 1.01 -6.92
C VAL A 61 -5.26 -0.21 -6.92
N LEU A 62 -4.41 -0.33 -5.89
CA LEU A 62 -3.58 -1.51 -5.62
C LEU A 62 -4.32 -2.43 -4.63
N ASP A 63 -5.35 -3.13 -5.12
CA ASP A 63 -6.11 -4.07 -4.28
C ASP A 63 -5.29 -5.35 -4.00
N GLY A 64 -5.31 -5.77 -2.73
CA GLY A 64 -4.44 -6.85 -2.23
C GLY A 64 -4.76 -8.23 -2.80
N ASP A 65 -6.00 -8.50 -3.20
CA ASP A 65 -6.40 -9.78 -3.78
C ASP A 65 -6.18 -9.77 -5.30
N ASN A 66 -6.49 -8.66 -5.98
CA ASN A 66 -6.14 -8.47 -7.40
C ASN A 66 -4.63 -8.62 -7.66
N ILE A 67 -3.79 -8.09 -6.77
CA ILE A 67 -2.32 -8.21 -6.87
C ILE A 67 -1.83 -9.66 -6.71
N ARG A 68 -2.57 -10.52 -5.99
CA ARG A 68 -2.28 -11.96 -5.85
C ARG A 68 -2.57 -12.77 -7.11
N HIS A 69 -3.32 -12.25 -8.08
CA HIS A 69 -3.45 -12.90 -9.39
C HIS A 69 -2.24 -12.64 -10.32
N GLY A 70 -1.37 -11.66 -9.99
CA GLY A 70 -0.24 -11.24 -10.80
C GLY A 70 1.09 -11.23 -10.05
N LEU A 71 1.48 -10.06 -9.54
CA LEU A 71 2.79 -9.79 -8.93
C LEU A 71 3.08 -10.65 -7.68
N ASN A 72 2.03 -11.07 -6.96
CA ASN A 72 2.13 -11.80 -5.70
C ASN A 72 1.52 -13.22 -5.78
N LYS A 73 1.42 -13.80 -6.98
CA LYS A 73 0.82 -15.14 -7.22
C LYS A 73 1.61 -16.31 -6.64
N ASP A 74 2.87 -16.07 -6.30
CA ASP A 74 3.78 -16.97 -5.60
C ASP A 74 3.58 -16.95 -4.07
N LEU A 75 2.85 -15.96 -3.54
CA LEU A 75 2.70 -15.74 -2.11
C LEU A 75 1.44 -16.40 -1.56
N GLY A 76 1.61 -17.30 -0.58
CA GLY A 76 0.50 -17.90 0.15
C GLY A 76 -0.17 -16.95 1.15
N PHE A 77 -0.89 -17.55 2.09
CA PHE A 77 -1.59 -16.84 3.18
C PHE A 77 -0.97 -17.05 4.57
N ASN A 78 0.25 -17.60 4.65
CA ASN A 78 1.02 -17.66 5.90
C ASN A 78 1.59 -16.26 6.28
N PRO A 79 2.03 -16.04 7.54
CA PRO A 79 2.46 -14.72 8.01
C PRO A 79 3.62 -14.10 7.21
N GLU A 80 4.57 -14.93 6.78
CA GLU A 80 5.71 -14.48 5.96
C GLU A 80 5.28 -14.02 4.56
N SER A 81 4.45 -14.81 3.88
CA SER A 81 3.85 -14.45 2.58
C SER A 81 3.01 -13.17 2.67
N ARG A 82 2.37 -12.92 3.82
CA ARG A 82 1.61 -11.68 4.08
C ARG A 82 2.54 -10.47 4.24
N ARG A 83 3.64 -10.59 4.98
CA ARG A 83 4.65 -9.52 5.08
C ARG A 83 5.27 -9.18 3.73
N GLU A 84 5.67 -10.19 2.96
CA GLU A 84 6.23 -9.97 1.61
C GLU A 84 5.19 -9.38 0.65
N ASN A 85 3.91 -9.80 0.75
CA ASN A 85 2.82 -9.21 -0.02
C ASN A 85 2.66 -7.71 0.27
N ILE A 86 2.66 -7.32 1.55
CA ILE A 86 2.61 -5.92 1.99
C ILE A 86 3.84 -5.14 1.50
N ARG A 87 5.05 -5.70 1.65
CA ARG A 87 6.30 -5.06 1.23
C ARG A 87 6.34 -4.81 -0.29
N ARG A 88 5.97 -5.80 -1.11
CA ARG A 88 5.87 -5.65 -2.57
C ARG A 88 4.89 -4.54 -2.97
N ILE A 89 3.72 -4.49 -2.34
CA ILE A 89 2.72 -3.43 -2.62
C ILE A 89 3.25 -2.05 -2.18
N GLY A 90 3.96 -1.96 -1.06
CA GLY A 90 4.59 -0.73 -0.56
C GLY A 90 5.76 -0.21 -1.40
N GLU A 91 6.50 -1.08 -2.08
CA GLU A 91 7.50 -0.70 -3.07
C GLU A 91 6.85 -0.22 -4.38
N VAL A 92 5.82 -0.92 -4.86
CA VAL A 92 5.06 -0.52 -6.07
C VAL A 92 4.38 0.83 -5.89
N SER A 93 3.81 1.11 -4.71
CA SER A 93 3.23 2.43 -4.38
C SER A 93 4.29 3.50 -4.08
N LYS A 94 5.57 3.13 -4.00
CA LYS A 94 6.69 3.95 -3.50
C LYS A 94 6.50 4.46 -2.06
N CYS A 95 5.63 3.83 -1.27
CA CYS A 95 5.51 4.08 0.17
C CYS A 95 6.80 3.74 0.92
N GLU A 96 7.51 2.66 0.56
CA GLU A 96 8.75 2.26 1.24
C GLU A 96 9.86 3.32 1.14
N LYS A 97 9.87 4.13 0.06
CA LYS A 97 10.79 5.28 -0.11
C LYS A 97 10.36 6.55 0.63
N ARG A 98 9.12 6.61 1.13
CA ARG A 98 8.56 7.76 1.86
C ARG A 98 8.57 7.50 3.37
N ASP A 99 8.23 6.28 3.78
CA ASP A 99 8.13 5.71 5.14
C ASP A 99 8.16 6.71 6.32
N PRO A 100 7.23 7.69 6.40
CA PRO A 100 7.31 8.79 7.37
C PRO A 100 7.07 8.33 8.82
N LYS A 101 6.58 7.10 9.02
CA LYS A 101 6.30 6.48 10.32
C LYS A 101 7.23 5.30 10.64
N GLY A 102 8.21 5.00 9.78
CA GLY A 102 9.12 3.86 9.97
C GLY A 102 8.44 2.49 9.93
N ILE A 103 7.26 2.36 9.33
CA ILE A 103 6.48 1.11 9.27
C ILE A 103 7.20 0.09 8.37
N TYR A 104 7.72 0.49 7.22
CA TYR A 104 8.48 -0.41 6.34
C TYR A 104 9.84 -0.78 6.96
N LYS A 105 10.43 0.13 7.74
CA LYS A 105 11.58 -0.19 8.60
C LYS A 105 11.21 -1.24 9.67
N ARG A 106 10.09 -1.09 10.38
CA ARG A 106 9.57 -2.04 11.40
C ARG A 106 9.15 -3.41 10.83
N VAL A 107 8.73 -3.48 9.57
CA VAL A 107 8.53 -4.76 8.86
C VAL A 107 9.88 -5.42 8.52
N ARG A 108 10.89 -4.64 8.09
CA ARG A 108 12.22 -5.17 7.71
C ARG A 108 13.13 -5.55 8.89
N SER A 109 13.01 -4.88 10.03
CA SER A 109 13.62 -5.34 11.29
C SER A 109 12.97 -6.62 11.83
N GLY A 110 11.79 -6.99 11.31
CA GLY A 110 10.98 -8.06 11.85
C GLY A 110 10.39 -7.71 13.22
N GLU A 111 10.19 -6.43 13.55
CA GLU A 111 9.47 -6.01 14.75
C GLU A 111 7.96 -6.27 14.63
N ILE A 112 7.38 -6.05 13.43
CA ILE A 112 6.00 -6.43 13.11
C ILE A 112 5.98 -7.91 12.72
N LYS A 113 5.50 -8.78 13.62
CA LYS A 113 5.74 -10.23 13.51
C LYS A 113 4.59 -11.06 12.93
N GLU A 114 3.31 -10.73 13.12
CA GLU A 114 2.19 -11.65 12.81
C GLU A 114 0.89 -10.99 12.26
N PHE A 115 -0.19 -11.77 12.16
CA PHE A 115 -1.57 -11.42 11.74
C PHE A 115 -1.82 -11.16 10.23
N THR A 116 -3.06 -11.05 9.71
CA THR A 116 -4.39 -10.85 10.33
C THR A 116 -5.49 -11.83 9.89
N GLY A 117 -6.38 -12.25 10.81
CA GLY A 117 -7.82 -12.33 10.51
C GLY A 117 -8.53 -13.69 10.60
N ILE A 118 -7.87 -14.77 11.03
CA ILE A 118 -8.54 -16.04 11.40
C ILE A 118 -7.91 -16.64 12.67
N SER A 119 -6.60 -16.94 12.61
CA SER A 119 -5.84 -17.59 13.70
C SER A 119 -4.68 -16.75 14.24
N ALA A 120 -4.37 -15.66 13.55
CA ALA A 120 -3.36 -14.65 13.87
C ALA A 120 -4.09 -13.17 14.16
N PRO A 121 -3.91 -11.47 15.86
CA PRO A 121 -4.71 -10.13 16.25
C PRO A 121 -4.38 -8.87 15.41
N TYR A 122 -5.42 -8.07 15.13
CA TYR A 122 -5.28 -6.91 14.26
C TYR A 122 -4.57 -5.77 14.99
N GLU A 123 -3.33 -5.51 14.57
CA GLU A 123 -2.60 -4.31 14.94
C GLU A 123 -3.26 -3.10 14.26
N GLU A 124 -4.20 -2.46 14.98
CA GLU A 124 -4.74 -1.16 14.61
C GLU A 124 -3.60 -0.11 14.58
N PRO A 125 -3.59 0.79 13.58
CA PRO A 125 -2.57 1.83 13.51
C PRO A 125 -2.71 2.77 14.70
N GLU A 126 -1.65 2.90 15.52
CA GLU A 126 -1.60 3.80 16.68
C GLU A 126 -1.78 5.28 16.30
N THR A 127 -1.39 5.65 15.08
CA THR A 127 -1.33 7.04 14.59
C THR A 127 -1.83 7.18 13.13
N PRO A 128 -3.13 6.93 12.85
CA PRO A 128 -3.69 7.06 11.50
C PRO A 128 -3.96 8.54 11.15
N GLU A 129 -3.77 8.92 9.88
CA GLU A 129 -4.14 10.25 9.39
C GLU A 129 -5.66 10.47 9.39
N ILE A 130 -6.43 9.40 9.18
CA ILE A 130 -7.89 9.40 9.10
C ILE A 130 -8.40 8.10 9.72
N ILE A 131 -9.35 8.20 10.66
CA ILE A 131 -10.16 7.07 11.14
C ILE A 131 -11.54 7.18 10.51
N LEU A 132 -12.06 6.07 9.98
CA LEU A 132 -13.42 5.97 9.47
C LEU A 132 -14.22 5.12 10.44
N VAL A 133 -14.99 5.80 11.30
CA VAL A 133 -15.64 5.19 12.48
C VAL A 133 -16.95 4.46 12.13
N ASP A 134 -17.49 4.67 10.93
CA ASP A 134 -18.70 4.01 10.46
C ASP A 134 -18.62 3.68 8.96
N VAL A 135 -19.06 2.48 8.60
CA VAL A 135 -19.23 1.99 7.22
C VAL A 135 -20.59 1.30 7.01
N ASN A 136 -21.46 1.33 8.03
CA ASN A 136 -22.75 0.63 8.09
C ASN A 136 -23.95 1.60 8.20
N GLN A 137 -23.72 2.88 8.48
CA GLN A 137 -24.74 3.92 8.33
C GLN A 137 -25.19 4.04 6.87
N GLN A 138 -26.30 3.36 6.55
CA GLN A 138 -27.23 3.85 5.55
C GLN A 138 -27.69 5.25 5.99
N SER A 139 -27.44 6.26 5.16
CA SER A 139 -28.07 7.57 5.36
C SER A 139 -29.58 7.43 5.21
N ILE A 140 -30.31 7.98 6.18
CA ILE A 140 -31.78 8.15 6.16
C ILE A 140 -32.11 9.37 5.30
#